data_AF-A0A087U173-F1
#
_entry.id   AF-A0A087U173-F1
#
_cell.length_a   1.000
_cell.length_b   1.000
_cell.length_c   1.000
_cell.angle_alpha   90.00
_cell.angle_beta   90.00
_cell.angle_gamma   90.00
#
_symmetry.space_group_name_H-M   'P 1'
#
loop_
_entity.id
_entity.type
_entity.pdbx_description
1 polymer ?
#
loop_
_entity_poly.entity_id
_entity_poly.type
_entity_poly.pdbx_seq_one_letter_code
_entity_poly.pdbx_strand_id
1 'polypeptide(L)' 'MEEKTVVCHILRNYTLESLDPRDAIPPAPELILRSSKPIRIKFSSRYSKEI' A
#
# COMPACT_ATOMS: atom_id res chain seq x y z
N MET A 1 -17.39 3.55 -4.31
CA MET A 1 -17.32 2.23 -5.00
C MET A 1 -15.93 1.95 -5.55
N GLU A 2 -15.25 2.94 -6.12
CA GLU A 2 -13.94 2.78 -6.77
C GLU A 2 -12.85 2.26 -5.83
N GLU A 3 -12.65 2.89 -4.67
CA GLU A 3 -11.61 2.51 -3.71
C GLU A 3 -11.74 1.05 -3.27
N LYS A 4 -12.96 0.62 -2.92
CA LYS A 4 -13.25 -0.76 -2.53
C LYS A 4 -12.90 -1.75 -3.64
N THR A 5 -13.25 -1.45 -4.89
CA THR A 5 -12.94 -2.31 -6.04
C THR A 5 -11.42 -2.45 -6.24
N VAL A 6 -10.69 -1.34 -6.16
CA VAL A 6 -9.22 -1.33 -6.29
C VAL A 6 -8.57 -2.12 -5.15
N VAL A 7 -8.96 -1.87 -3.90
CA VAL A 7 -8.43 -2.56 -2.72
C VAL A 7 -8.72 -4.06 -2.79
N CYS A 8 -9.94 -4.47 -3.13
CA CYS A 8 -10.27 -5.88 -3.29
C CYS A 8 -9.44 -6.58 -4.38
N HIS A 9 -9.21 -5.92 -5.52
CA HIS A 9 -8.40 -6.48 -6.60
C HIS A 9 -6.94 -6.67 -6.18
N ILE A 10 -6.37 -5.66 -5.52
CA ILE A 10 -4.99 -5.69 -5.01
C ILE A 10 -4.85 -6.82 -3.98
N LEU A 11 -5.73 -6.87 -2.98
CA LEU A 11 -5.68 -7.87 -1.90
C LEU A 11 -5.96 -9.29 -2.38
N ARG A 12 -6.59 -9.49 -3.53
CA ARG A 12 -6.83 -10.83 -4.10
C ARG A 12 -5.61 -11.38 -4.82
N ASN A 13 -4.84 -10.53 -5.51
CA ASN A 13 -3.76 -10.95 -6.40
C ASN A 13 -2.36 -10.75 -5.80
N TYR A 14 -2.21 -9.87 -4.81
CA TYR A 14 -0.92 -9.50 -4.25
C TYR A 14 -0.89 -9.61 -2.72
N THR A 15 0.30 -9.86 -2.19
CA THR A 15 0.65 -9.67 -0.79
C THR A 15 1.38 -8.34 -0.66
N LEU A 16 0.95 -7.50 0.29
CA LEU A 16 1.52 -6.17 0.53
C LEU A 16 2.31 -6.20 1.83
N GLU A 17 3.53 -5.71 1.78
CA GLU A 17 4.39 -5.52 2.94
C GLU A 17 4.83 -4.06 3.02
N SER A 18 4.67 -3.43 4.18
CA SER A 18 5.23 -2.11 4.44
C SER A 18 6.74 -2.23 4.60
N LEU A 19 7.49 -1.42 3.86
CA LEU A 19 8.94 -1.28 4.06
C LEU A 19 9.26 -0.21 5.11
N ASP A 20 8.25 0.56 5.51
CA ASP A 20 8.35 1.57 6.56
C ASP A 20 7.80 1.03 7.89
N PRO A 21 8.50 1.27 9.02
CA PRO A 21 7.93 1.09 10.35
C PRO A 21 6.68 1.95 10.53
N ARG A 22 5.75 1.51 11.38
CA ARG A 22 4.48 2.22 11.62
C ARG A 22 4.70 3.67 12.08
N ASP A 23 5.68 3.89 12.95
CA ASP A 23 6.01 5.22 13.50
C ASP A 23 6.78 6.11 12.51
N ALA A 24 7.17 5.58 11.35
CA ALA A 24 7.94 6.29 10.34
C ALA A 24 7.08 6.96 9.25
N ILE A 25 5.76 7.07 9.45
CA ILE A 25 4.81 7.69 8.50
C ILE A 25 4.23 9.00 9.10
N PRO A 26 5.02 10.08 9.20
CA PRO A 26 4.53 11.33 9.77
C PRO A 26 3.53 12.02 8.84
N PRO A 27 2.44 12.61 9.37
CA PRO A 27 1.50 13.39 8.56
C PRO A 27 2.13 14.70 8.07
N ALA A 28 1.72 15.16 6.89
CA ALA A 28 2.05 16.49 6.40
C ALA A 28 1.13 17.55 7.05
N PRO A 29 1.64 18.74 7.39
CA PRO A 29 0.86 19.81 8.02
C PRO A 29 0.03 20.55 6.96
N GLU A 30 -0.99 19.89 6.44
CA GLU A 30 -1.83 20.39 5.33
C GLU A 30 -3.32 20.16 5.60
N LEU A 31 -4.16 20.85 4.83
CA LEU A 31 -5.63 20.74 4.97
C LEU A 31 -6.13 19.32 4.70
N ILE A 32 -5.44 18.58 3.81
CA ILE A 32 -5.77 17.20 3.47
C ILE A 32 -4.75 16.29 4.15
N LEU A 33 -5.24 15.27 4.86
CA LEU A 33 -4.39 14.28 5.51
C LEU A 33 -3.60 13.49 4.47
N ARG A 34 -2.29 13.70 4.43
CA ARG A 34 -1.34 12.94 3.61
C ARG A 34 -0.08 12.66 4.40
N SER A 35 0.68 11.63 4.01
CA SER A 35 2.00 11.44 4.57
C SER A 35 2.95 12.53 4.07
N SER A 36 3.82 13.02 4.95
CA SER A 36 4.90 13.96 4.61
C SER A 36 6.04 13.32 3.83
N LYS A 37 6.08 11.99 3.76
CA LYS A 37 7.09 11.21 3.02
C LYS A 37 6.41 10.17 2.14
N PRO A 38 7.06 9.68 1.08
CA PRO A 38 6.55 8.57 0.30
C PRO A 38 6.36 7.31 1.17
N ILE A 39 5.23 6.62 1.00
CA ILE A 39 4.98 5.32 1.64
C ILE A 39 5.59 4.24 0.76
N ARG A 40 6.51 3.46 1.31
CA ARG A 40 7.20 2.38 0.59
C ARG A 40 6.50 1.06 0.85
N ILE A 41 6.01 0.44 -0.22
CA ILE A 41 5.27 -0.82 -0.18
C ILE A 41 5.93 -1.80 -1.14
N LYS A 42 6.12 -3.05 -0.71
CA LYS A 42 6.52 -4.15 -1.57
C LYS A 42 5.29 -4.96 -1.97
N PHE A 43 5.17 -5.23 -3.28
CA PHE A 43 4.15 -6.12 -3.83
C PHE A 43 4.79 -7.45 -4.21
N SER A 44 4.19 -8.54 -3.76
CA SER A 44 4.54 -9.90 -4.15
C SER A 44 3.31 -10.57 -4.76
N SER A 45 3.42 -11.15 -5.96
CA SER A 45 2.31 -11.89 -6.57
C SER A 45 1.94 -13.12 -5.73
N ARG A 46 0.64 -13.34 -5.48
CA ARG A 46 0.16 -14.56 -4.80
C ARG A 46 0.14 -15.78 -5.72
N TYR A 47 -0.04 -15.53 -7.00
CA TYR A 47 -0.02 -16.55 -8.03
C TYR A 47 1.31 -16.41 -8.77
N SER A 48 2.35 -17.04 -8.24
CA SER A 48 3.59 -17.21 -9.00
C SER A 48 3.28 -18.12 -10.17
N LYS A 49 3.51 -17.68 -11.41
CA LYS A 49 3.73 -18.63 -12.49
C LYS A 49 5.10 -19.22 -12.21
N GLU A 50 5.12 -20.44 -11.68
CA GLU A 50 6.27 -21.32 -11.92
C GLU A 50 6.46 -21.38 -13.44
N ILE A 51 7.60 -20.89 -13.89
CA ILE A 51 8.07 -20.98 -15.28
C ILE A 51 9.06 -22.13 -15.32
#